data_AF-A0A0F9RRU1-F1
#
_entry.id   AF-A0A0F9RRU1-F1
#
_cell.length_a   1.000
_cell.length_b   1.000
_cell.length_c   1.000
_cell.angle_alpha   90.00
_cell.angle_beta   90.00
_cell.angle_gamma   90.00
#
_symmetry.space_group_name_H-M   'P 1'
#
loop_
_entity.id
_entity.type
_entity.pdbx_description
1 polymer ?
#
loop_
_entity_poly.entity_id
_entity_poly.type
_entity_poly.pdbx_seq_one_letter_code
_entity_poly.pdbx_strand_id
1 'polypeptide(L)'
;MKRTRLKPSKTQINRYSKARIQKFYDEFSERHALIKRCGGYPLVYYEIYNPYKKEPVFIPRVRCNGGVCEICGKPALAEDGLEPHEERRRSHGATVSLSDSLMVHRACHNGKHPGVRLEWIK
;
A
#
# COMPACT_ATOMS: atom_id res chain seq x y z
N MET A 1 13.72 -6.14 -29.52
CA MET A 1 12.76 -5.58 -28.53
C MET A 1 13.51 -4.70 -27.54
N LYS A 2 13.30 -3.39 -27.55
CA LYS A 2 13.99 -2.45 -26.64
C LYS A 2 13.41 -2.60 -25.23
N ARG A 3 14.13 -3.26 -24.33
CA ARG A 3 13.85 -3.20 -22.88
C ARG A 3 14.12 -1.76 -22.45
N THR A 4 13.07 -0.95 -22.32
CA THR A 4 13.15 0.36 -21.66
C THR A 4 13.58 0.11 -20.21
N ARG A 5 14.88 0.20 -19.95
CA ARG A 5 15.41 0.34 -18.59
C ARG A 5 14.77 1.59 -18.01
N LEU A 6 13.84 1.42 -17.08
CA LEU A 6 13.41 2.50 -16.20
C LEU A 6 14.68 3.05 -15.55
N LYS A 7 15.08 4.27 -15.92
CA LYS A 7 16.13 5.00 -15.21
C LYS A 7 15.65 5.21 -13.76
N PRO A 8 16.54 5.14 -12.76
CA PRO A 8 16.15 5.28 -11.36
C PRO A 8 15.81 6.76 -11.08
N SER A 9 14.60 7.18 -11.42
CA SER A 9 14.02 8.41 -10.88
C SER A 9 13.47 8.11 -9.51
N LYS A 10 13.81 8.93 -8.52
CA LYS A 10 13.11 8.93 -7.23
C LYS A 10 11.62 9.16 -7.49
N THR A 11 10.80 8.15 -7.26
CA THR A 11 9.35 8.33 -7.37
C THR A 11 8.89 8.97 -6.07
N GLN A 12 8.44 10.22 -6.16
CA GLN A 12 7.84 10.95 -5.06
C GLN A 12 6.41 10.46 -4.85
N ILE A 13 6.10 10.00 -3.63
CA ILE A 13 4.77 9.49 -3.31
C ILE A 13 4.15 10.30 -2.17
N ASN A 14 2.92 10.75 -2.43
CA ASN A 14 1.87 11.31 -1.57
C ASN A 14 2.24 12.40 -0.53
N ARG A 15 1.30 13.33 -0.30
CA ARG A 15 1.40 14.37 0.73
C ARG A 15 0.68 13.96 2.02
N TYR A 16 1.01 14.65 3.11
CA TYR A 16 0.25 14.55 4.35
C TYR A 16 -1.20 15.03 4.13
N SER A 17 -2.16 14.21 4.54
CA SER A 17 -3.57 14.57 4.60
C SER A 17 -3.82 15.47 5.81
N LYS A 18 -4.74 16.43 5.66
CA LYS A 18 -5.30 17.18 6.79
C LYS A 18 -6.38 16.40 7.53
N ALA A 19 -6.92 15.35 6.91
CA ALA A 19 -7.94 14.51 7.51
C ALA A 19 -7.29 13.50 8.46
N ARG A 20 -7.78 13.46 9.70
CA ARG A 20 -7.39 12.44 10.68
C ARG A 20 -8.20 11.17 10.40
N ILE A 21 -7.51 10.09 10.09
CA ILE A 21 -8.17 8.79 9.96
C ILE A 21 -8.42 8.24 11.36
N GLN A 22 -9.69 8.03 11.71
CA GLN A 22 -10.08 7.45 13.01
C GLN A 22 -10.54 6.01 12.86
N LYS A 23 -11.14 5.64 11.73
CA LYS A 23 -11.71 4.32 11.49
C LYS A 23 -11.29 3.77 10.14
N PHE A 24 -11.21 2.44 10.07
CA PHE A 24 -10.91 1.71 8.84
C PHE A 24 -11.82 2.08 7.66
N TYR A 25 -13.12 2.24 7.93
CA TYR A 25 -14.10 2.58 6.90
C TYR A 25 -13.93 3.98 6.30
N ASP A 26 -13.27 4.90 7.02
CA ASP A 26 -13.01 6.26 6.53
C ASP A 26 -12.13 6.24 5.27
N GLU A 27 -11.30 5.19 5.10
CA GLU A 27 -10.38 5.04 3.98
C GLU A 27 -10.86 4.04 2.93
N PHE A 28 -11.97 3.34 3.18
CA PHE A 28 -12.36 2.20 2.34
C PHE A 28 -12.59 2.62 0.89
N SER A 29 -13.18 3.80 0.67
CA SER A 29 -13.39 4.38 -0.66
C SER A 29 -12.06 4.64 -1.40
N GLU A 30 -11.09 5.28 -0.72
CA GLU A 30 -9.78 5.56 -1.32
C GLU A 30 -9.01 4.27 -1.64
N ARG A 31 -9.04 3.29 -0.72
CA ARG A 31 -8.46 1.97 -0.94
C ARG A 31 -9.10 1.27 -2.12
N HIS A 32 -10.43 1.30 -2.21
CA HIS A 32 -11.16 0.68 -3.30
C HIS A 32 -10.81 1.32 -4.66
N ALA A 33 -10.65 2.65 -4.69
CA ALA A 33 -10.21 3.36 -5.89
C ALA A 33 -8.80 2.95 -6.34
N LEU A 34 -7.85 2.81 -5.40
CA LEU A 34 -6.51 2.29 -5.69
C LEU A 34 -6.54 0.85 -6.19
N ILE A 35 -7.34 0.01 -5.54
CA ILE A 35 -7.48 -1.41 -5.89
C ILE A 35 -8.01 -1.57 -7.31
N LYS A 36 -9.02 -0.76 -7.66
CA LYS A 36 -9.56 -0.71 -9.02
C LYS A 36 -8.51 -0.24 -10.04
N ARG A 37 -7.63 0.70 -9.65
CA ARG A 37 -6.52 1.19 -10.49
C ARG A 37 -5.46 0.11 -10.76
N CYS A 38 -5.11 -0.73 -9.78
CA CYS A 38 -4.23 -1.90 -9.98
C CYS A 38 -4.90 -3.03 -10.79
N GLY A 39 -6.17 -2.91 -11.16
CA GLY A 39 -6.92 -3.97 -11.84
C GLY A 39 -7.23 -5.18 -10.96
N GLY A 40 -7.09 -5.03 -9.64
CA GLY A 40 -7.38 -6.10 -8.68
C GLY A 40 -8.74 -5.94 -8.01
N TYR A 41 -8.96 -6.77 -7.00
CA TYR A 41 -10.16 -6.76 -6.17
C TYR A 41 -9.80 -6.70 -4.68
N PRO A 42 -10.65 -6.07 -3.85
CA PRO A 42 -10.36 -5.92 -2.44
C PRO A 42 -10.51 -7.25 -1.71
N LEU A 43 -9.50 -7.63 -0.93
CA LEU A 43 -9.61 -8.68 0.07
C LEU A 43 -9.51 -8.05 1.46
N VAL A 44 -10.58 -8.17 2.25
CA VAL A 44 -10.60 -7.77 3.65
C VAL A 44 -10.06 -8.92 4.50
N TYR A 45 -9.09 -8.64 5.35
CA TYR A 45 -8.53 -9.58 6.31
C TYR A 45 -8.33 -8.90 7.67
N TYR A 46 -8.15 -9.69 8.72
CA TYR A 46 -7.92 -9.18 10.06
C TYR A 46 -6.51 -9.53 10.50
N GLU A 47 -5.75 -8.53 10.94
CA GLU A 47 -4.50 -8.75 11.66
C GLU A 47 -4.77 -8.78 13.16
N ILE A 48 -4.20 -9.76 13.85
CA ILE A 48 -4.22 -9.82 15.31
C ILE A 48 -3.05 -8.98 15.79
N TYR A 49 -3.33 -7.82 16.39
CA TYR A 49 -2.30 -6.93 16.90
C TYR A 49 -2.50 -6.65 18.39
N ASN A 50 -1.68 -7.23 19.26
CA ASN A 50 -1.63 -6.75 20.63
C ASN A 50 -0.25 -6.84 21.29
N PRO A 51 0.47 -5.71 21.42
CA PRO A 51 1.75 -5.69 22.13
C PRO A 51 1.64 -5.44 23.64
N TYR A 52 0.46 -5.12 24.21
CA TYR A 52 0.36 -4.64 25.61
C TYR A 52 -0.84 -5.17 26.43
N LYS A 53 -1.85 -5.73 25.78
CA LYS A 53 -3.11 -6.18 26.39
C LYS A 53 -3.23 -7.70 26.19
N LYS A 54 -3.83 -8.39 27.17
CA LYS A 54 -3.99 -9.86 27.18
C LYS A 54 -5.08 -10.39 26.23
N GLU A 55 -5.55 -9.60 25.26
CA GLU A 55 -6.67 -9.94 24.37
C GLU A 55 -6.31 -9.74 22.90
N PRO A 56 -6.79 -10.55 21.95
CA PRO A 56 -6.57 -10.29 20.53
C PRO A 56 -7.31 -9.02 20.10
N VAL A 57 -6.61 -8.05 19.50
CA VAL A 57 -7.25 -6.94 18.76
C VAL A 57 -7.28 -7.31 17.30
N PHE A 58 -8.46 -7.35 16.70
CA PHE A 58 -8.65 -7.61 15.28
C PHE A 58 -8.69 -6.28 14.53
N ILE A 59 -7.63 -5.97 13.80
CA ILE A 59 -7.55 -4.77 12.98
C ILE A 59 -7.94 -5.16 11.55
N PRO A 60 -9.08 -4.68 11.02
CA PRO A 60 -9.42 -4.90 9.63
C PRO A 60 -8.41 -4.22 8.71
N ARG A 61 -8.00 -4.92 7.67
CA ARG A 61 -7.07 -4.49 6.62
C ARG A 61 -7.66 -4.80 5.26
N VAL A 62 -7.25 -4.04 4.24
CA VAL A 62 -7.58 -4.32 2.83
C VAL A 62 -6.30 -4.45 2.02
N ARG A 63 -6.20 -5.51 1.23
CA ARG A 63 -5.17 -5.68 0.19
C ARG A 63 -5.81 -5.84 -1.20
N CYS A 64 -5.08 -5.44 -2.25
CA CYS A 64 -5.42 -5.70 -3.66
C CYS A 64 -4.99 -7.13 -4.00
N ASN A 65 -5.95 -8.01 -4.32
CA ASN A 65 -5.66 -9.33 -4.86
C ASN A 65 -5.84 -9.33 -6.38
N GLY A 66 -5.01 -10.09 -7.10
CA GLY A 66 -5.05 -10.19 -8.57
C GLY A 66 -4.66 -8.93 -9.36
N GLY A 67 -4.36 -7.82 -8.70
CA GLY A 67 -3.89 -6.60 -9.38
C GLY A 67 -2.41 -6.64 -9.74
N VAL A 68 -1.93 -5.63 -10.47
CA VAL A 68 -0.53 -5.52 -10.92
C VAL A 68 0.23 -4.51 -10.06
N CYS A 69 1.40 -4.91 -9.58
CA CYS A 69 2.28 -4.03 -8.80
C CYS A 69 2.83 -2.91 -9.68
N GLU A 70 2.65 -1.67 -9.25
CA GLU A 70 3.03 -0.47 -10.01
C GLU A 70 4.56 -0.26 -10.06
N ILE A 71 5.34 -1.02 -9.29
CA ILE A 71 6.81 -0.97 -9.30
C ILE A 71 7.42 -2.06 -10.16
N CYS A 72 7.07 -3.31 -9.93
CA CYS A 72 7.71 -4.44 -10.61
C CYS A 72 6.94 -4.94 -11.83
N GLY A 73 5.70 -4.46 -12.04
CA GLY A 73 4.83 -4.89 -13.14
C GLY A 73 4.34 -6.33 -13.03
N LYS A 74 4.57 -7.02 -11.90
CA LYS A 74 4.13 -8.40 -11.67
C LYS A 74 2.75 -8.42 -11.00
N PRO A 75 1.91 -9.42 -11.31
CA PRO A 75 0.65 -9.60 -10.62
C PRO A 75 0.84 -9.95 -9.14
N ALA A 76 -0.11 -9.56 -8.30
CA ALA A 76 -0.27 -10.08 -6.95
C ALA A 76 -0.79 -11.51 -7.01
N LEU A 77 -0.08 -12.40 -6.32
CA LEU A 77 -0.55 -13.75 -6.05
C LEU A 77 -1.43 -13.71 -4.78
N ALA A 78 -2.29 -14.71 -4.61
CA ALA A 78 -3.24 -14.78 -3.49
C ALA A 78 -2.58 -14.69 -2.11
N GLU A 79 -1.31 -15.11 -1.99
CA GLU A 79 -0.56 -15.13 -0.74
C GLU A 79 0.08 -13.76 -0.41
N ASP A 80 0.52 -13.01 -1.42
CA ASP A 80 1.37 -11.81 -1.26
C ASP A 80 0.75 -10.58 -1.97
N GLY A 81 -0.53 -10.34 -1.70
CA GLY A 81 -1.32 -9.25 -2.29
C GLY A 81 -0.65 -7.87 -2.23
N LEU A 82 -1.18 -6.90 -2.98
CA LEU A 82 -0.62 -5.54 -2.98
C LEU A 82 -1.22 -4.70 -1.86
N GLU A 83 -0.39 -3.85 -1.28
CA GLU A 83 -0.79 -2.87 -0.27
C GLU A 83 -0.45 -1.46 -0.77
N PRO A 84 -1.18 -0.43 -0.30
CA PRO A 84 -0.77 0.95 -0.51
C PRO A 84 0.63 1.19 0.07
N HIS A 85 1.48 1.95 -0.63
CA HIS A 85 2.81 2.29 -0.13
C HIS A 85 2.77 2.94 1.28
N GLU A 86 1.74 3.73 1.53
CA GLU A 86 1.45 4.45 2.78
C GLU A 86 1.01 3.56 3.95
N GLU A 87 0.70 2.28 3.70
CA GLU A 87 0.08 1.39 4.70
C GLU A 87 0.85 1.37 6.02
N ARG A 88 2.19 1.29 5.93
CA ARG A 88 3.05 1.23 7.12
C ARG A 88 3.03 2.54 7.91
N ARG A 89 3.13 3.70 7.25
CA ARG A 89 3.12 5.00 7.95
C ARG A 89 1.76 5.26 8.61
N ARG A 90 0.67 4.90 7.93
CA ARG A 90 -0.68 5.00 8.48
C ARG A 90 -0.89 4.10 9.68
N SER A 91 -0.32 2.89 9.66
CA SER A 91 -0.32 1.98 10.81
C SER A 91 0.41 2.56 12.03
N HIS A 92 1.31 3.54 11.84
CA HIS A 92 1.98 4.29 12.90
C HIS A 92 1.28 5.63 13.23
N GLY A 93 0.06 5.87 12.74
CA GLY A 93 -0.75 7.06 13.04
C GLY A 93 -0.46 8.29 12.18
N ALA A 94 0.31 8.15 11.09
CA ALA A 94 0.58 9.28 10.20
C ALA A 94 -0.66 9.66 9.37
N THR A 95 -0.93 10.97 9.27
CA THR A 95 -1.97 11.52 8.39
C THR A 95 -1.43 11.69 6.98
N VAL A 96 -1.38 10.61 6.20
CA VAL A 96 -1.09 10.65 4.76
C VAL A 96 -2.39 10.51 3.97
N SER A 97 -2.45 10.91 2.70
CA SER A 97 -3.59 10.56 1.82
C SER A 97 -3.37 9.15 1.22
N LEU A 98 -4.40 8.48 0.68
CA LEU A 98 -4.22 7.31 -0.20
C LEU A 98 -4.48 7.64 -1.66
N SER A 99 -5.03 8.81 -2.00
CA SER A 99 -5.41 9.21 -3.38
C SER A 99 -4.37 8.88 -4.46
N ASP A 100 -3.10 9.16 -4.14
CA ASP A 100 -1.94 9.04 -5.04
C ASP A 100 -0.95 7.98 -4.57
N SER A 101 -1.41 7.06 -3.71
CA SER A 101 -0.63 5.91 -3.31
C SER A 101 -0.35 5.00 -4.50
N LEU A 102 0.79 4.32 -4.46
CA LEU A 102 1.06 3.18 -5.33
C LEU A 102 0.64 1.88 -4.63
N MET A 103 0.03 0.98 -5.40
CA MET A 103 -0.24 -0.40 -5.02
C MET A 103 0.97 -1.27 -5.32
N VAL A 104 1.61 -1.78 -4.27
CA VAL A 104 2.92 -2.43 -4.39
C VAL A 104 2.99 -3.71 -3.58
N HIS A 105 3.81 -4.67 -4.02
CA HIS A 105 4.17 -5.81 -3.16
C HIS A 105 4.92 -5.32 -1.93
N ARG A 106 4.74 -6.02 -0.81
CA ARG A 106 5.47 -5.74 0.43
C ARG A 106 7.00 -5.79 0.24
N ALA A 107 7.49 -6.71 -0.59
CA ALA A 107 8.90 -6.77 -0.96
C ALA A 107 9.38 -5.54 -1.74
N CYS A 108 8.55 -5.02 -2.67
CA CYS A 108 8.86 -3.83 -3.45
C CYS A 108 8.90 -2.58 -2.57
N HIS A 109 7.95 -2.46 -1.63
CA HIS A 109 7.93 -1.40 -0.63
C HIS A 109 9.24 -1.35 0.19
N ASN A 110 9.74 -2.51 0.62
CA ASN A 110 10.93 -2.60 1.47
C ASN A 110 12.27 -2.41 0.71
N GLY A 111 12.23 -1.89 -0.52
CA GLY A 111 13.43 -1.61 -1.31
C GLY A 111 14.17 -2.87 -1.76
N LYS A 112 13.55 -4.05 -1.67
CA LYS A 112 14.14 -5.30 -2.18
C LYS A 112 14.07 -5.41 -3.71
N HIS A 113 13.41 -4.46 -4.38
CA HIS A 113 13.41 -4.40 -5.83
C HIS A 113 14.58 -3.55 -6.35
N PRO A 114 15.54 -4.13 -7.08
CA PRO A 114 16.68 -3.37 -7.58
C PRO A 114 16.21 -2.30 -8.56
N GLY A 115 16.64 -1.06 -8.34
CA GLY A 115 16.45 0.06 -9.28
C GLY A 115 15.30 1.04 -8.99
N VAL A 116 14.47 0.82 -7.97
CA VAL A 116 13.40 1.75 -7.58
C VAL A 116 13.53 2.10 -6.10
N ARG A 117 13.73 3.39 -5.79
CA ARG A 117 13.71 3.93 -4.42
C ARG A 117 12.58 4.94 -4.32
N LEU A 118 11.61 4.63 -3.47
CA LEU A 118 10.47 5.51 -3.20
C LEU A 118 10.87 6.53 -2.14
N GLU A 119 10.54 7.79 -2.38
CA GLU A 119 10.75 8.86 -1.41
C GLU A 119 9.43 9.54 -1.09
N TRP A 120 9.28 9.88 0.19
CA TRP A 120 8.12 10.60 0.70
C TRP A 120 8.18 12.05 0.26
N ILE A 121 7.04 12.61 -0.15
CA ILE A 121 6.92 14.06 -0.30
C ILE A 121 6.88 14.67 1.10
N LYS A 122 7.74 15.66 1.34
CA LYS A 122 7.75 16.44 2.59
C LYS A 122 6.64 17.48 2.58
#